data_AF-A0A970WLW1-F1
#
_entry.id   AF-A0A970WLW1-F1
#
_cell.length_a   1.000
_cell.length_b   1.000
_cell.length_c   1.000
_cell.angle_alpha   90.00
_cell.angle_beta   90.00
_cell.angle_gamma   90.00
#
_symmetry.space_group_name_H-M   'P 1'
#
loop_
_entity.id
_entity.type
_entity.pdbx_description
1 polymer ?
#
loop_
_entity_poly.entity_id
_entity_poly.type
_entity_poly.pdbx_seq_one_letter_code
_entity_poly.pdbx_strand_id
1 'polypeptide(L)'
;MPALRMLTIADRETANKPGFRWLPSQMDCTGINTAAIAVLLSLVLAAVDASWVRAVDMPWIMYEDPILKKQSIEVAFPPELVDRWQQALARPEREMRRRAAVAIAEAVPKGVPGLDATIDPLCKLLSEPEQEQIVRLSVARALVALDARQTAPLLIEATRPDDLEMAEVVEPALARWLHSGMHDRWMDRLNGEIGLRRLHVLAIRGLAALAHKEALPRILELALNRHAPVAIRLEAADALGRMQDTGLLEPARKLSADRSGGATADRLVAVRMVAAHRGADAEKLLTEMAGDRQPSVQTIALGHLFRIDPSLIFPIIQETVGSQDANVRRWGAESLIASPSPEMLPILASMLDDRDPEIRRYVCDRLVDLAEKPALRESVVNEGRRILNAESWRGQEQATLLLVSLEDTTIVERLLELLDANRAEPSVAAAWGLCELAVPSTLEPVFRVLERKTAAYLAREPLQPGIADQSALLCQLLGALKYAPAEPVLRKYPPKTSGFDGVSRAAAIWALGHLHAGKPDAELARLLVGRVKDAFNEEAPEDWLVCRMSAISLGRMKAVQVIPELQKAGKAASLSTDLGYACAWAVWQLGGEEIPALPPVAELDNDWFLVPATEDD
;
A
#
# COMPACT_ATOMS: atom_id res chain seq x y z
N MET A 1 13.27 38.00 -12.10
CA MET A 1 12.42 36.85 -12.47
C MET A 1 12.90 35.65 -11.68
N PRO A 2 12.20 35.20 -10.63
CA PRO A 2 12.46 33.88 -10.09
C PRO A 2 11.66 32.89 -10.93
N ALA A 3 12.35 31.88 -11.47
CA ALA A 3 11.70 30.68 -11.98
C ALA A 3 10.80 30.13 -10.86
N LEU A 4 9.56 29.76 -11.19
CA LEU A 4 8.82 28.85 -10.31
C LEU A 4 9.67 27.58 -10.21
N ARG A 5 10.44 27.43 -9.14
CA ARG A 5 10.92 26.12 -8.71
C ARG A 5 9.65 25.35 -8.36
N MET A 6 9.23 24.45 -9.24
CA MET A 6 8.36 23.36 -8.82
C MET A 6 9.09 22.64 -7.68
N LEU A 7 8.35 22.38 -6.61
CA LEU A 7 8.81 21.77 -5.38
C LEU A 7 9.62 20.50 -5.69
N THR A 8 10.82 20.39 -5.12
CA THR A 8 11.66 19.19 -5.26
C THR A 8 10.96 18.00 -4.58
N ILE A 9 11.35 16.76 -4.92
CA ILE A 9 10.83 15.55 -4.26
C ILE A 9 10.93 15.65 -2.71
N ALA A 10 11.98 16.30 -2.19
CA ALA A 10 12.15 16.56 -0.77
C ALA A 10 11.14 17.57 -0.17
N ASP A 11 10.67 18.54 -0.96
CA ASP A 11 9.64 19.48 -0.51
C ASP A 11 8.23 18.82 -0.46
N ARG A 12 8.02 17.74 -1.24
CA ARG A 12 6.77 16.97 -1.28
C ARG A 12 6.55 16.08 -0.06
N GLU A 13 7.57 15.81 0.75
CA GLU A 13 7.46 14.96 1.94
C GLU A 13 6.64 15.59 3.08
N THR A 14 6.40 16.90 3.05
CA THR A 14 5.63 17.61 4.11
C THR A 14 4.14 17.80 3.80
N ALA A 15 3.69 17.39 2.61
CA ALA A 15 2.27 17.38 2.25
C ALA A 15 1.67 16.01 2.59
N ASN A 16 0.92 15.94 3.70
CA ASN A 16 0.10 14.79 4.08
C ASN A 16 -0.81 14.38 2.90
N LYS A 17 -0.38 13.40 2.11
CA LYS A 17 -1.18 12.80 1.04
C LYS A 17 -2.34 12.04 1.69
N PRO A 18 -3.59 12.18 1.21
CA PRO A 18 -4.70 11.40 1.72
C PRO A 18 -4.44 9.92 1.38
N GLY A 19 -4.28 9.10 2.42
CA GLY A 19 -4.27 7.66 2.28
C GLY A 19 -5.61 7.20 1.69
N PHE A 20 -5.58 6.80 0.42
CA PHE A 20 -6.69 6.08 -0.17
C PHE A 20 -6.66 4.65 0.41
N ARG A 21 -7.52 4.38 1.40
CA ARG A 21 -7.79 3.03 1.89
C ARG A 21 -8.50 2.25 0.79
N TRP A 22 -7.75 1.44 0.05
CA TRP A 22 -8.35 0.33 -0.69
C TRP A 22 -8.71 -0.75 0.34
N LEU A 23 -9.99 -0.88 0.66
CA LEU A 23 -10.54 -2.11 1.26
C LEU A 23 -10.55 -3.16 0.14
N PRO A 24 -9.77 -4.26 0.24
CA PRO A 24 -9.96 -5.37 -0.66
C PRO A 24 -11.39 -5.87 -0.50
N SER A 25 -12.16 -5.84 -1.58
CA SER A 25 -13.37 -6.64 -1.70
C SER A 25 -13.03 -8.07 -1.29
N GLN A 26 -13.73 -8.56 -0.27
CA GLN A 26 -13.58 -9.88 0.32
C GLN A 26 -13.49 -10.95 -0.78
N MET A 27 -12.29 -11.48 -1.00
CA MET A 27 -12.16 -12.86 -1.47
C MET A 27 -12.33 -13.75 -0.26
N ASP A 28 -13.37 -14.56 -0.31
CA ASP A 28 -13.70 -15.58 0.67
C ASP A 28 -12.61 -16.66 0.65
N CYS A 29 -11.52 -16.41 1.38
CA CYS A 29 -10.46 -17.37 1.65
C CYS A 29 -10.62 -17.86 3.08
N THR A 30 -11.56 -18.78 3.27
CA THR A 30 -11.65 -19.55 4.50
C THR A 30 -10.40 -20.42 4.66
N GLY A 31 -9.47 -19.95 5.50
CA GLY A 31 -8.41 -20.74 6.09
C GLY A 31 -7.01 -20.47 5.58
N ILE A 32 -6.36 -19.42 6.09
CA ILE A 32 -4.91 -19.36 6.39
C ILE A 32 -4.75 -18.34 7.54
N ASN A 33 -4.23 -18.81 8.69
CA ASN A 33 -3.96 -18.01 9.89
C ASN A 33 -2.75 -17.07 9.65
N THR A 34 -2.99 -15.77 9.77
CA THR A 34 -2.07 -14.64 9.52
C THR A 34 -1.16 -14.24 10.69
N ALA A 35 -1.00 -15.04 11.75
CA ALA A 35 -0.31 -14.57 12.97
C ALA A 35 1.06 -15.22 13.29
N ALA A 36 1.67 -15.98 12.37
CA ALA A 36 2.99 -16.61 12.59
C ALA A 36 4.09 -16.16 11.61
N ILE A 37 3.87 -15.05 10.89
CA ILE A 37 4.85 -14.43 10.01
C ILE A 37 5.54 -13.23 10.70
N ALA A 38 4.97 -12.63 11.76
CA ALA A 38 5.43 -11.33 12.24
C ALA A 38 6.75 -11.30 13.07
N VAL A 39 7.21 -12.40 13.71
CA VAL A 39 8.30 -12.29 14.72
C VAL A 39 9.63 -12.98 14.40
N LEU A 40 9.74 -13.70 13.28
CA LEU A 40 11.04 -14.10 12.71
C LEU A 40 11.25 -13.60 11.27
N LEU A 41 10.28 -12.86 10.73
CA LEU A 41 10.54 -11.84 9.71
C LEU A 41 11.03 -10.52 10.33
N SER A 42 11.00 -10.28 11.64
CA SER A 42 11.41 -8.96 12.19
C SER A 42 12.93 -8.74 12.26
N LEU A 43 13.76 -9.68 11.79
CA LEU A 43 15.21 -9.48 11.62
C LEU A 43 15.74 -9.79 10.21
N VAL A 44 14.88 -10.19 9.26
CA VAL A 44 15.19 -10.27 7.81
C VAL A 44 14.09 -9.63 6.93
N LEU A 45 13.08 -9.03 7.56
CA LEU A 45 11.96 -8.31 6.95
C LEU A 45 11.49 -7.13 7.84
N ALA A 46 12.35 -6.64 8.75
CA ALA A 46 12.28 -5.28 9.28
C ALA A 46 12.80 -4.23 8.26
N ALA A 47 12.54 -4.51 6.98
CA ALA A 47 12.68 -3.59 5.86
C ALA A 47 11.59 -3.85 4.80
N VAL A 48 10.40 -4.34 5.17
CA VAL A 48 9.22 -4.24 4.29
C VAL A 48 7.93 -4.08 5.12
N ASP A 49 7.95 -3.14 6.07
CA ASP A 49 6.72 -2.48 6.57
C ASP A 49 6.85 -0.96 6.35
N ALA A 50 7.54 -0.61 5.26
CA ALA A 50 7.35 0.69 4.65
C ALA A 50 5.95 0.63 4.02
N SER A 51 5.04 1.46 4.51
CA SER A 51 4.09 2.12 3.61
C SER A 51 4.89 2.53 2.38
N TRP A 52 4.80 1.77 1.29
CA TRP A 52 5.54 2.07 0.07
C TRP A 52 4.98 3.39 -0.46
N VAL A 53 5.60 4.49 -0.05
CA VAL A 53 5.48 5.75 -0.76
C VAL A 53 6.01 5.43 -2.14
N ARG A 54 5.11 5.40 -3.12
CA ARG A 54 5.50 5.21 -4.52
C ARG A 54 6.51 6.29 -4.87
N ALA A 55 7.67 5.90 -5.40
CA ALA A 55 8.63 6.86 -5.91
C ALA A 55 8.02 7.65 -7.07
N VAL A 56 7.18 6.98 -7.88
CA VAL A 56 6.38 7.62 -8.92
C VAL A 56 4.92 7.76 -8.50
N ASP A 57 4.52 9.01 -8.26
CA ASP A 57 3.13 9.42 -8.18
C ASP A 57 2.82 10.35 -9.37
N MET A 58 1.55 10.45 -9.76
CA MET A 58 1.10 11.43 -10.74
C MET A 58 0.32 12.53 -10.03
N PRO A 59 0.98 13.45 -9.29
CA PRO A 59 0.29 14.56 -8.66
C PRO A 59 -0.27 15.50 -9.74
N TRP A 60 -1.37 16.17 -9.42
CA TRP A 60 -1.99 17.16 -10.29
C TRP A 60 -1.85 18.52 -9.63
N ILE A 61 -1.17 19.44 -10.33
CA ILE A 61 -0.79 20.77 -9.82
C ILE A 61 -2.00 21.53 -9.24
N MET A 62 -3.19 21.40 -9.85
CA MET A 62 -4.37 22.13 -9.38
C MET A 62 -4.80 21.78 -7.95
N TYR A 63 -4.50 20.56 -7.46
CA TYR A 63 -4.85 20.16 -6.08
C TYR A 63 -3.91 20.75 -5.03
N GLU A 64 -2.70 21.12 -5.45
CA GLU A 64 -1.61 21.60 -4.58
C GLU A 64 -1.33 23.09 -4.75
N ASP A 65 -1.95 23.77 -5.72
CA ASP A 65 -1.81 25.21 -5.92
C ASP A 65 -3.16 25.97 -5.83
N PRO A 66 -3.43 26.67 -4.72
CA PRO A 66 -2.59 26.83 -3.52
C PRO A 66 -2.66 25.59 -2.61
N ILE A 67 -1.61 25.38 -1.80
CA ILE A 67 -1.63 24.38 -0.74
C ILE A 67 -2.62 24.83 0.33
N LEU A 68 -3.76 24.15 0.41
CA LEU A 68 -4.77 24.35 1.44
C LEU A 68 -4.51 23.34 2.57
N LYS A 69 -4.12 23.81 3.76
CA LYS A 69 -3.87 22.93 4.91
C LYS A 69 -5.16 22.23 5.31
N LYS A 70 -5.12 20.90 5.38
CA LYS A 70 -6.22 20.11 5.93
C LYS A 70 -6.16 20.13 7.45
N GLN A 71 -7.33 20.12 8.09
CA GLN A 71 -7.43 19.94 9.53
C GLN A 71 -6.87 18.57 9.92
N SER A 72 -6.02 18.50 10.95
CA SER A 72 -5.57 17.22 11.48
C SER A 72 -6.69 16.55 12.27
N ILE A 73 -6.86 15.24 12.07
CA ILE A 73 -7.78 14.42 12.85
C ILE A 73 -6.93 13.61 13.83
N GLU A 74 -7.21 13.75 15.11
CA GLU A 74 -6.61 12.95 16.17
C GLU A 74 -7.65 11.95 16.66
N VAL A 75 -7.32 10.66 16.66
CA VAL A 75 -8.23 9.65 17.22
C VAL A 75 -8.16 9.77 18.73
N ALA A 76 -9.28 10.10 19.35
CA ALA A 76 -9.44 10.11 20.79
C ALA A 76 -10.23 8.87 21.23
N PHE A 77 -9.99 8.40 22.44
CA PHE A 77 -10.74 7.30 23.06
C PHE A 77 -11.56 7.82 24.24
N PRO A 78 -12.74 7.24 24.49
CA PRO A 78 -13.56 7.61 25.65
C PRO A 78 -12.76 7.54 26.96
N PRO A 79 -12.87 8.55 27.85
CA PRO A 79 -12.21 8.52 29.16
C PRO A 79 -12.75 7.35 29.99
N GLU A 80 -11.96 6.75 30.88
CA GLU A 80 -12.40 5.62 31.73
C GLU A 80 -12.81 4.34 30.98
N LEU A 81 -12.58 4.23 29.66
CA LEU A 81 -12.95 3.04 28.89
C LEU A 81 -12.36 1.76 29.48
N VAL A 82 -11.07 1.81 29.84
CA VAL A 82 -10.36 0.68 30.48
C VAL A 82 -10.97 0.34 31.85
N ASP A 83 -11.36 1.34 32.64
CA ASP A 83 -11.97 1.14 33.95
C ASP A 83 -13.34 0.44 33.81
N ARG A 84 -14.12 0.79 32.78
CA ARG A 84 -15.39 0.10 32.48
C ARG A 84 -15.17 -1.36 32.11
N TRP A 85 -14.12 -1.67 31.34
CA TRP A 85 -13.77 -3.05 31.03
C TRP A 85 -13.30 -3.82 32.26
N GLN A 86 -12.51 -3.21 33.15
CA GLN A 86 -12.13 -3.84 34.42
C GLN A 86 -13.35 -4.14 35.30
N GLN A 87 -14.29 -3.19 35.40
CA GLN A 87 -15.55 -3.39 36.11
C GLN A 87 -16.34 -4.55 35.49
N ALA A 88 -16.43 -4.60 34.16
CA ALA A 88 -17.12 -5.68 33.44
C ALA A 88 -16.45 -7.05 33.60
N LEU A 89 -15.11 -7.11 33.70
CA LEU A 89 -14.38 -8.34 34.02
C LEU A 89 -14.69 -8.82 35.45
N ALA A 90 -14.91 -7.91 36.40
CA ALA A 90 -15.25 -8.25 37.79
C ALA A 90 -16.71 -8.71 37.98
N ARG A 91 -17.58 -8.48 36.99
CA ARG A 91 -19.00 -8.89 37.03
C ARG A 91 -19.16 -10.41 36.91
N PRO A 92 -20.20 -11.03 37.52
CA PRO A 92 -20.42 -12.47 37.42
C PRO A 92 -20.96 -12.92 36.05
N GLU A 93 -21.57 -12.02 35.28
CA GLU A 93 -22.22 -12.36 34.03
C GLU A 93 -21.21 -12.79 32.95
N ARG A 94 -21.33 -14.02 32.44
CA ARG A 94 -20.50 -14.60 31.38
C ARG A 94 -20.26 -13.65 30.20
N GLU A 95 -21.32 -13.04 29.69
CA GLU A 95 -21.24 -12.22 28.49
C GLU A 95 -20.52 -10.89 28.74
N MET A 96 -20.62 -10.32 29.95
CA MET A 96 -19.85 -9.14 30.35
C MET A 96 -18.35 -9.44 30.32
N ARG A 97 -17.92 -10.53 30.97
CA ARG A 97 -16.51 -10.96 31.00
C ARG A 97 -15.97 -11.23 29.60
N ARG A 98 -16.75 -11.98 28.80
CA ARG A 98 -16.37 -12.34 27.43
C ARG A 98 -16.17 -11.10 26.56
N ARG A 99 -17.16 -10.19 26.52
CA ARG A 99 -17.10 -9.00 25.67
C ARG A 99 -16.03 -8.01 26.13
N ALA A 100 -15.79 -7.88 27.43
CA ALA A 100 -14.70 -7.05 27.95
C ALA A 100 -13.34 -7.58 27.50
N ALA A 101 -13.08 -8.89 27.61
CA ALA A 101 -11.83 -9.48 27.14
C ALA A 101 -11.64 -9.33 25.61
N VAL A 102 -12.71 -9.48 24.82
CA VAL A 102 -12.65 -9.24 23.37
C VAL A 102 -12.32 -7.79 23.04
N ALA A 103 -12.99 -6.83 23.70
CA ALA A 103 -12.76 -5.41 23.48
C ALA A 103 -11.31 -5.01 23.83
N ILE A 104 -10.75 -5.56 24.93
CA ILE A 104 -9.34 -5.36 25.29
C ILE A 104 -8.40 -5.88 24.19
N ALA A 105 -8.67 -7.06 23.63
CA ALA A 105 -7.85 -7.61 22.56
C ALA A 105 -7.91 -6.76 21.27
N GLU A 106 -9.08 -6.23 20.92
CA GLU A 106 -9.29 -5.34 19.78
C GLU A 106 -8.68 -3.94 19.98
N ALA A 107 -8.56 -3.50 21.24
CA ALA A 107 -8.00 -2.21 21.63
C ALA A 107 -6.48 -2.14 21.46
N VAL A 108 -5.76 -3.26 21.58
CA VAL A 108 -4.29 -3.30 21.44
C VAL A 108 -3.80 -2.75 20.09
N PRO A 109 -4.23 -3.27 18.92
CA PRO A 109 -3.75 -2.76 17.64
C PRO A 109 -4.19 -1.32 17.36
N LYS A 110 -5.22 -0.80 18.06
CA LYS A 110 -5.64 0.61 17.97
C LYS A 110 -4.86 1.55 18.89
N GLY A 111 -3.97 1.01 19.74
CA GLY A 111 -3.13 1.82 20.63
C GLY A 111 -3.89 2.50 21.77
N VAL A 112 -4.98 1.89 22.26
CA VAL A 112 -5.72 2.42 23.42
C VAL A 112 -4.79 2.44 24.64
N PRO A 113 -4.63 3.59 25.33
CA PRO A 113 -3.72 3.69 26.47
C PRO A 113 -4.27 2.98 27.71
N GLY A 114 -3.38 2.53 28.60
CA GLY A 114 -3.74 2.00 29.93
C GLY A 114 -4.18 0.54 29.98
N LEU A 115 -4.13 -0.20 28.87
CA LEU A 115 -4.57 -1.60 28.80
C LEU A 115 -3.78 -2.55 29.72
N ASP A 116 -2.55 -2.22 30.08
CA ASP A 116 -1.70 -3.03 30.99
C ASP A 116 -2.37 -3.27 32.34
N ALA A 117 -3.20 -2.32 32.80
CA ALA A 117 -3.94 -2.44 34.05
C ALA A 117 -4.99 -3.58 34.03
N THR A 118 -5.33 -4.10 32.85
CA THR A 118 -6.28 -5.23 32.70
C THR A 118 -5.63 -6.60 32.86
N ILE A 119 -4.29 -6.69 32.85
CA ILE A 119 -3.57 -7.98 32.89
C ILE A 119 -3.91 -8.76 34.17
N ASP A 120 -3.83 -8.13 35.34
CA ASP A 120 -4.11 -8.80 36.62
C ASP A 120 -5.57 -9.29 36.72
N PRO A 121 -6.60 -8.48 36.39
CA PRO A 121 -7.99 -8.96 36.29
C PRO A 121 -8.16 -10.15 35.34
N LEU A 122 -7.51 -10.12 34.17
CA LEU A 122 -7.56 -11.20 33.19
C LEU A 122 -6.90 -12.48 33.74
N CYS A 123 -5.74 -12.39 34.37
CA CYS A 123 -5.08 -13.52 35.03
C CYS A 123 -5.96 -14.15 36.12
N LYS A 124 -6.62 -13.32 36.92
CA LYS A 124 -7.54 -13.79 37.96
C LYS A 124 -8.69 -14.62 37.34
N LEU A 125 -9.34 -14.10 36.30
CA LEU A 125 -10.42 -14.81 35.61
C LEU A 125 -9.96 -16.11 34.96
N LEU A 126 -8.76 -16.14 34.37
CA LEU A 126 -8.23 -17.34 33.74
C LEU A 126 -7.96 -18.46 34.77
N SER A 127 -7.63 -18.09 36.00
CA SER A 127 -7.34 -19.00 37.11
C SER A 127 -8.59 -19.55 37.81
N GLU A 128 -9.79 -19.04 37.49
CA GLU A 128 -11.04 -19.48 38.13
C GLU A 128 -11.44 -20.90 37.65
N PRO A 129 -11.54 -21.90 38.56
CA PRO A 129 -11.77 -23.31 38.16
C PRO A 129 -13.09 -23.54 37.41
N GLU A 130 -14.15 -22.82 37.80
CA GLU A 130 -15.49 -22.96 37.23
C GLU A 130 -15.73 -22.05 36.02
N GLN A 131 -14.70 -21.33 35.55
CA GLN A 131 -14.87 -20.39 34.45
C GLN A 131 -15.24 -21.10 33.14
N GLU A 132 -16.29 -20.61 32.48
CA GLU A 132 -16.73 -21.10 31.18
C GLU A 132 -15.64 -21.03 30.10
N GLN A 133 -15.60 -22.03 29.22
CA GLN A 133 -14.57 -22.19 28.19
C GLN A 133 -14.43 -20.97 27.27
N ILE A 134 -15.55 -20.38 26.84
CA ILE A 134 -15.56 -19.22 25.95
C ILE A 134 -14.93 -17.98 26.59
N VAL A 135 -15.10 -17.81 27.91
CA VAL A 135 -14.50 -16.70 28.67
C VAL A 135 -13.01 -16.95 28.81
N ARG A 136 -12.57 -18.17 29.19
CA ARG A 136 -11.15 -18.52 29.25
C ARG A 136 -10.44 -18.27 27.92
N LEU A 137 -11.03 -18.67 26.80
CA LEU A 137 -10.47 -18.45 25.46
C LEU A 137 -10.37 -16.96 25.14
N SER A 138 -11.40 -16.17 25.45
CA SER A 138 -11.40 -14.72 25.22
C SER A 138 -10.34 -14.00 26.07
N VAL A 139 -10.19 -14.43 27.33
CA VAL A 139 -9.16 -13.93 28.25
C VAL A 139 -7.75 -14.29 27.75
N ALA A 140 -7.53 -15.54 27.32
CA ALA A 140 -6.25 -15.95 26.74
C ALA A 140 -5.90 -15.13 25.49
N ARG A 141 -6.87 -14.86 24.61
CA ARG A 141 -6.68 -13.97 23.45
C ARG A 141 -6.28 -12.56 23.86
N ALA A 142 -6.93 -11.99 24.87
CA ALA A 142 -6.59 -10.68 25.40
C ALA A 142 -5.15 -10.64 25.96
N LEU A 143 -4.79 -11.61 26.80
CA LEU A 143 -3.43 -11.71 27.36
C LEU A 143 -2.35 -11.89 26.28
N VAL A 144 -2.63 -12.68 25.25
CA VAL A 144 -1.74 -12.87 24.09
C VAL A 144 -1.64 -11.60 23.24
N ALA A 145 -2.74 -10.88 23.04
CA ALA A 145 -2.75 -9.61 22.32
C ALA A 145 -1.93 -8.54 23.05
N LEU A 146 -2.06 -8.47 24.38
CA LEU A 146 -1.29 -7.57 25.25
C LEU A 146 0.22 -7.91 25.33
N ASP A 147 0.66 -8.99 24.69
CA ASP A 147 2.02 -9.54 24.81
C ASP A 147 2.44 -9.76 26.28
N ALA A 148 1.50 -10.19 27.14
CA ALA A 148 1.72 -10.35 28.59
C ALA A 148 2.55 -11.60 28.92
N ARG A 149 3.85 -11.59 28.60
CA ARG A 149 4.76 -12.76 28.69
C ARG A 149 4.85 -13.38 30.08
N GLN A 150 4.67 -12.57 31.13
CA GLN A 150 4.66 -13.02 32.52
C GLN A 150 3.54 -14.01 32.83
N THR A 151 2.49 -14.06 32.00
CA THR A 151 1.34 -14.96 32.19
C THR A 151 1.53 -16.32 31.52
N ALA A 152 2.69 -16.59 30.93
CA ALA A 152 2.97 -17.83 30.22
C ALA A 152 2.68 -19.11 31.06
N PRO A 153 3.12 -19.23 32.34
CA PRO A 153 2.80 -20.41 33.14
C PRO A 153 1.29 -20.66 33.30
N LEU A 154 0.52 -19.58 33.48
CA LEU A 154 -0.93 -19.65 33.62
C LEU A 154 -1.63 -20.04 32.32
N LEU A 155 -1.17 -19.50 31.18
CA LEU A 155 -1.69 -19.87 29.86
C LEU A 155 -1.40 -21.34 29.52
N ILE A 156 -0.23 -21.85 29.93
CA ILE A 156 0.16 -23.26 29.79
C ILE A 156 -0.77 -24.17 30.60
N GLU A 157 -1.04 -23.81 31.85
CA GLU A 157 -1.97 -24.54 32.72
C GLU A 157 -3.39 -24.55 32.15
N ALA A 158 -3.86 -23.41 31.63
CA ALA A 158 -5.16 -23.29 30.99
C ALA A 158 -5.31 -24.10 29.69
N THR A 159 -4.19 -24.41 29.02
CA THR A 159 -4.19 -25.18 27.77
C THR A 159 -4.24 -26.68 28.06
N ARG A 160 -5.43 -27.28 27.92
CA ARG A 160 -5.62 -28.73 28.08
C ARG A 160 -5.09 -29.51 26.87
N PRO A 161 -4.65 -30.77 27.01
CA PRO A 161 -4.01 -31.53 25.93
C PRO A 161 -4.78 -31.61 24.60
N ASP A 162 -6.11 -31.74 24.66
CA ASP A 162 -6.99 -31.88 23.49
C ASP A 162 -7.76 -30.59 23.14
N ASP A 163 -7.48 -29.46 23.83
CA ASP A 163 -8.17 -28.19 23.59
C ASP A 163 -7.50 -27.42 22.44
N LEU A 164 -7.91 -27.77 21.22
CA LEU A 164 -7.38 -27.17 19.99
C LEU A 164 -7.58 -25.65 19.95
N GLU A 165 -8.74 -25.14 20.39
CA GLU A 165 -9.03 -23.70 20.33
C GLU A 165 -8.09 -22.91 21.24
N MET A 166 -7.85 -23.41 22.46
CA MET A 166 -6.90 -22.79 23.38
C MET A 166 -5.46 -22.91 22.85
N ALA A 167 -5.07 -24.09 22.36
CA ALA A 167 -3.74 -24.33 21.83
C ALA A 167 -3.41 -23.41 20.63
N GLU A 168 -4.36 -23.15 19.73
CA GLU A 168 -4.18 -22.26 18.58
C GLU A 168 -3.93 -20.79 18.97
N VAL A 169 -4.40 -20.37 20.15
CA VAL A 169 -4.15 -19.03 20.69
C VAL A 169 -2.83 -18.99 21.47
N VAL A 170 -2.64 -19.96 22.36
CA VAL A 170 -1.56 -19.93 23.36
C VAL A 170 -0.24 -20.45 22.82
N GLU A 171 -0.21 -21.61 22.17
CA GLU A 171 1.06 -22.25 21.77
C GLU A 171 1.89 -21.39 20.79
N PRO A 172 1.31 -20.71 19.77
CA PRO A 172 2.05 -19.78 18.93
C PRO A 172 2.63 -18.58 19.70
N ALA A 173 1.89 -18.07 20.71
CA ALA A 173 2.38 -16.98 21.55
C ALA A 173 3.56 -17.44 22.40
N LEU A 174 3.48 -18.63 23.01
CA LEU A 174 4.59 -19.22 23.76
C LEU A 174 5.83 -19.47 22.90
N ALA A 175 5.63 -19.97 21.68
CA ALA A 175 6.71 -20.13 20.70
C ALA A 175 7.35 -18.78 20.34
N ARG A 176 6.56 -17.74 20.12
CA ARG A 176 7.03 -16.37 19.87
C ARG A 176 7.78 -15.78 21.07
N TRP A 177 7.33 -16.08 22.28
CA TRP A 177 7.98 -15.66 23.53
C TRP A 177 9.21 -16.51 23.87
N LEU A 178 9.53 -17.55 23.07
CA LEU A 178 10.61 -18.51 23.32
C LEU A 178 10.49 -19.19 24.70
N HIS A 179 9.25 -19.40 25.16
CA HIS A 179 8.99 -19.97 26.47
C HIS A 179 8.98 -21.51 26.41
N SER A 180 9.83 -22.16 27.21
CA SER A 180 10.06 -23.61 27.16
C SER A 180 9.02 -24.47 27.89
N GLY A 181 8.08 -23.88 28.64
CA GLY A 181 7.15 -24.65 29.49
C GLY A 181 6.19 -25.62 28.78
N MET A 182 6.04 -25.55 27.45
CA MET A 182 5.29 -26.54 26.66
C MET A 182 6.17 -27.62 26.01
N HIS A 183 7.48 -27.57 26.23
CA HIS A 183 8.47 -28.44 25.60
C HIS A 183 8.07 -29.92 25.64
N ASP A 184 7.81 -30.46 26.84
CA ASP A 184 7.53 -31.88 27.01
C ASP A 184 6.24 -32.29 26.29
N ARG A 185 5.19 -31.45 26.37
CA ARG A 185 3.92 -31.68 25.66
C ARG A 185 4.10 -31.66 24.15
N TRP A 186 4.96 -30.79 23.62
CA TRP A 186 5.26 -30.77 22.20
C TRP A 186 6.06 -32.00 21.76
N MET A 187 7.03 -32.44 22.58
CA MET A 187 7.79 -33.67 22.31
C MET A 187 6.90 -34.92 22.34
N ASP A 188 6.02 -35.05 23.34
CA ASP A 188 5.06 -36.14 23.44
C ASP A 188 4.16 -36.19 22.21
N ARG A 189 3.64 -35.02 21.80
CA ARG A 189 2.79 -34.91 20.62
C ARG A 189 3.54 -35.26 19.33
N LEU A 190 4.79 -34.82 19.18
CA LEU A 190 5.63 -35.09 18.01
C LEU A 190 5.94 -36.60 17.87
N ASN A 191 6.17 -37.28 19.00
CA ASN A 191 6.52 -38.70 19.05
C ASN A 191 5.30 -39.64 18.95
N GLY A 192 4.11 -39.14 19.31
CA GLY A 192 2.86 -39.89 19.24
C GLY A 192 2.34 -40.13 17.82
N GLU A 193 1.17 -40.78 17.75
CA GLU A 193 0.42 -40.91 16.51
C GLU A 193 -0.14 -39.56 16.04
N ILE A 194 -0.20 -39.35 14.72
CA ILE A 194 -0.75 -38.13 14.13
C ILE A 194 -2.27 -38.10 14.35
N GLY A 195 -2.69 -37.51 15.47
CA GLY A 195 -4.09 -37.22 15.77
C GLY A 195 -4.58 -35.95 15.06
N LEU A 196 -4.98 -34.93 15.83
CA LEU A 196 -5.39 -33.65 15.26
C LEU A 196 -4.20 -32.95 14.57
N ARG A 197 -4.25 -32.91 13.24
CA ARG A 197 -3.18 -32.35 12.38
C ARG A 197 -2.69 -30.97 12.84
N ARG A 198 -3.60 -30.10 13.26
CA ARG A 198 -3.26 -28.73 13.70
C ARG A 198 -2.43 -28.72 14.99
N LEU A 199 -2.76 -29.56 15.97
CA LEU A 199 -1.96 -29.68 17.20
C LEU A 199 -0.55 -30.19 16.89
N HIS A 200 -0.42 -31.14 15.96
CA HIS A 200 0.88 -31.62 15.51
C HIS A 200 1.73 -30.52 14.85
N VAL A 201 1.11 -29.68 14.00
CA VAL A 201 1.77 -28.49 13.42
C VAL A 201 2.25 -27.55 14.53
N LEU A 202 1.43 -27.30 15.55
CA LEU A 202 1.82 -26.43 16.68
C LEU A 202 3.03 -26.99 17.45
N ALA A 203 3.09 -28.31 17.67
CA ALA A 203 4.24 -28.94 18.31
C ALA A 203 5.52 -28.80 17.50
N ILE A 204 5.46 -29.05 16.18
CA ILE A 204 6.61 -28.86 15.28
C ILE A 204 7.09 -27.39 15.32
N ARG A 205 6.15 -26.43 15.26
CA ARG A 205 6.47 -24.99 15.34
C ARG A 205 7.10 -24.59 16.66
N GLY A 206 6.55 -25.04 17.77
CA GLY A 206 7.06 -24.76 19.11
C GLY A 206 8.49 -25.28 19.29
N LEU A 207 8.73 -26.54 18.91
CA LEU A 207 10.06 -27.16 18.98
C LEU A 207 11.07 -26.48 18.04
N ALA A 208 10.62 -26.07 16.85
CA ALA A 208 11.45 -25.31 15.93
C ALA A 208 11.80 -23.92 16.45
N ALA A 209 10.84 -23.21 17.07
CA ALA A 209 11.08 -21.90 17.68
C ALA A 209 12.09 -21.99 18.84
N LEU A 210 12.08 -23.08 19.59
CA LEU A 210 13.05 -23.37 20.65
C LEU A 210 14.38 -23.97 20.13
N ALA A 211 14.53 -24.18 18.82
CA ALA A 211 15.68 -24.86 18.21
C ALA A 211 16.03 -26.21 18.87
N HIS A 212 15.01 -26.99 19.25
CA HIS A 212 15.16 -28.23 20.00
C HIS A 212 15.77 -29.38 19.16
N LYS A 213 17.05 -29.69 19.38
CA LYS A 213 17.83 -30.58 18.49
C LYS A 213 17.39 -32.03 18.55
N GLU A 214 16.93 -32.50 19.70
CA GLU A 214 16.49 -33.88 19.91
C GLU A 214 15.19 -34.21 19.14
N ALA A 215 14.45 -33.18 18.71
CA ALA A 215 13.28 -33.35 17.84
C ALA A 215 13.64 -33.65 16.38
N LEU A 216 14.87 -33.31 15.93
CA LEU A 216 15.27 -33.36 14.52
C LEU A 216 15.07 -34.72 13.84
N PRO A 217 15.43 -35.87 14.45
CA PRO A 217 15.24 -37.18 13.80
C PRO A 217 13.77 -37.46 13.49
N ARG A 218 12.87 -37.16 14.43
CA ARG A 218 11.43 -37.39 14.27
C ARG A 218 10.81 -36.40 13.28
N ILE A 219 11.21 -35.13 13.31
CA ILE A 219 10.76 -34.14 12.31
C ILE A 219 11.22 -34.57 10.90
N LEU A 220 12.46 -35.06 10.75
CA LEU A 220 12.95 -35.59 9.48
C LEU A 220 12.12 -36.78 8.99
N GLU A 221 11.83 -37.74 9.86
CA GLU A 221 10.97 -38.89 9.53
C GLU A 221 9.60 -38.42 9.00
N LEU A 222 8.97 -37.45 9.69
CA LEU A 222 7.67 -36.91 9.29
C LEU A 222 7.72 -36.20 7.93
N ALA A 223 8.77 -35.44 7.63
CA ALA A 223 8.95 -34.79 6.34
C ALA A 223 9.05 -35.81 5.18
N LEU A 224 9.80 -36.89 5.41
CA LEU A 224 10.07 -37.94 4.42
C LEU A 224 8.91 -38.93 4.24
N ASN A 225 8.02 -39.07 5.23
CA ASN A 225 6.91 -40.02 5.17
C ASN A 225 5.83 -39.58 4.18
N ARG A 226 5.78 -40.21 3.00
CA ARG A 226 4.78 -39.95 1.95
C ARG A 226 3.33 -40.24 2.35
N HIS A 227 3.11 -41.05 3.39
CA HIS A 227 1.79 -41.35 3.93
C HIS A 227 1.34 -40.34 5.01
N ALA A 228 2.27 -39.52 5.53
CA ALA A 228 1.90 -38.45 6.45
C ALA A 228 1.11 -37.35 5.71
N PRO A 229 0.17 -36.67 6.39
CA PRO A 229 -0.56 -35.56 5.78
C PRO A 229 0.39 -34.47 5.26
N VAL A 230 0.17 -33.99 4.04
CA VAL A 230 1.04 -33.00 3.36
C VAL A 230 1.34 -31.78 4.24
N ALA A 231 0.35 -31.28 4.99
CA ALA A 231 0.55 -30.14 5.91
C ALA A 231 1.60 -30.42 6.99
N ILE A 232 1.64 -31.64 7.55
CA ILE A 232 2.67 -32.04 8.53
C ILE A 232 4.04 -32.12 7.85
N ARG A 233 4.09 -32.70 6.65
CA ARG A 233 5.34 -32.86 5.91
C ARG A 233 5.97 -31.51 5.57
N LEU A 234 5.16 -30.55 5.13
CA LEU A 234 5.63 -29.20 4.79
C LEU A 234 6.08 -28.42 6.03
N GLU A 235 5.34 -28.51 7.14
CA GLU A 235 5.75 -27.85 8.39
C GLU A 235 7.04 -28.47 8.94
N ALA A 236 7.16 -29.81 8.89
CA ALA A 236 8.37 -30.50 9.27
C ALA A 236 9.57 -30.08 8.42
N ALA A 237 9.38 -29.94 7.10
CA ALA A 237 10.41 -29.43 6.20
C ALA A 237 10.83 -28.00 6.56
N ASP A 238 9.87 -27.10 6.76
CA ASP A 238 10.15 -25.71 7.17
C ASP A 238 10.89 -25.66 8.52
N ALA A 239 10.52 -26.49 9.49
CA ALA A 239 11.20 -26.60 10.77
C ALA A 239 12.66 -27.07 10.60
N LEU A 240 12.90 -28.14 9.84
CA LEU A 240 14.25 -28.65 9.55
C LEU A 240 15.12 -27.57 8.91
N GLY A 241 14.59 -26.88 7.89
CA GLY A 241 15.33 -25.83 7.18
C GLY A 241 15.63 -24.59 8.03
N ARG A 242 14.96 -24.40 9.17
CA ARG A 242 15.30 -23.35 10.15
C ARG A 242 16.27 -23.83 11.22
N MET A 243 16.19 -25.11 11.60
CA MET A 243 16.92 -25.66 12.75
C MET A 243 18.31 -26.20 12.40
N GLN A 244 18.56 -26.57 11.14
CA GLN A 244 19.85 -27.11 10.70
C GLN A 244 20.21 -26.69 9.27
N ASP A 245 21.51 -26.56 9.02
CA ASP A 245 22.13 -26.08 7.77
C ASP A 245 23.00 -27.14 7.07
N THR A 246 23.05 -28.36 7.62
CA THR A 246 23.80 -29.50 7.11
C THR A 246 22.94 -30.77 7.12
N GLY A 247 23.40 -31.86 6.49
CA GLY A 247 22.77 -33.19 6.58
C GLY A 247 21.46 -33.42 5.79
N LEU A 248 20.86 -32.41 5.16
CA LEU A 248 19.56 -32.53 4.47
C LEU A 248 19.63 -32.56 2.94
N LEU A 249 20.80 -32.34 2.33
CA LEU A 249 20.95 -32.29 0.87
C LEU A 249 20.61 -33.62 0.19
N GLU A 250 21.06 -34.74 0.75
CA GLU A 250 20.77 -36.07 0.19
C GLU A 250 19.27 -36.45 0.29
N PRO A 251 18.60 -36.31 1.44
CA PRO A 251 17.15 -36.47 1.53
C PRO A 251 16.38 -35.56 0.56
N ALA A 252 16.76 -34.28 0.47
CA ALA A 252 16.12 -33.32 -0.44
C ALA A 252 16.29 -33.74 -1.91
N ARG A 253 17.50 -34.16 -2.32
CA ARG A 253 17.77 -34.63 -3.68
C ARG A 253 16.92 -35.84 -4.06
N LYS A 254 16.72 -36.79 -3.13
CA LYS A 254 15.85 -37.96 -3.36
C LYS A 254 14.39 -37.56 -3.56
N LEU A 255 13.89 -36.62 -2.77
CA LEU A 255 12.53 -36.10 -2.90
C LEU A 255 12.33 -35.27 -4.18
N SER A 256 13.34 -34.52 -4.61
CA SER A 256 13.27 -33.67 -5.80
C SER A 256 13.49 -34.42 -7.13
N ALA A 257 13.82 -35.71 -7.09
CA ALA A 257 14.15 -36.50 -8.28
C ALA A 257 12.95 -36.72 -9.21
N ASP A 258 11.75 -36.93 -8.66
CA ASP A 258 10.53 -37.10 -9.45
C ASP A 258 9.93 -35.74 -9.83
N ARG A 259 10.00 -35.40 -11.12
CA ARG A 259 9.48 -34.15 -11.68
C ARG A 259 8.03 -34.25 -12.20
N SER A 260 7.35 -35.37 -11.94
CA SER A 260 5.94 -35.56 -12.30
C SER A 260 5.00 -34.66 -11.47
N GLY A 261 3.80 -34.39 -11.98
CA GLY A 261 2.79 -33.60 -11.25
C GLY A 261 2.41 -34.21 -9.89
N GLY A 262 2.41 -35.55 -9.78
CA GLY A 262 2.07 -36.28 -8.55
C GLY A 262 3.08 -36.13 -7.42
N ALA A 263 4.33 -35.78 -7.72
CA ALA A 263 5.41 -35.60 -6.75
C ALA A 263 5.60 -34.16 -6.27
N THR A 264 4.66 -33.25 -6.56
CA THR A 264 4.80 -31.83 -6.21
C THR A 264 4.97 -31.60 -4.70
N ALA A 265 4.29 -32.36 -3.85
CA ALA A 265 4.46 -32.28 -2.40
C ALA A 265 5.89 -32.65 -1.97
N ASP A 266 6.50 -33.67 -2.59
CA ASP A 266 7.87 -34.08 -2.30
C ASP A 266 8.87 -32.98 -2.67
N ARG A 267 8.69 -32.33 -3.82
CA ARG A 267 9.55 -31.21 -4.25
C ARG A 267 9.41 -29.98 -3.37
N LEU A 268 8.20 -29.68 -2.91
CA LEU A 268 7.95 -28.60 -1.94
C LEU A 268 8.60 -28.91 -0.57
N VAL A 269 8.53 -30.15 -0.12
CA VAL A 269 9.22 -30.61 1.10
C VAL A 269 10.75 -30.50 0.91
N ALA A 270 11.28 -30.94 -0.22
CA ALA A 270 12.70 -30.89 -0.54
C ALA A 270 13.26 -29.46 -0.50
N VAL A 271 12.58 -28.51 -1.16
CA VAL A 271 13.08 -27.13 -1.24
C VAL A 271 13.01 -26.41 0.11
N ARG A 272 11.96 -26.66 0.90
CA ARG A 272 11.79 -26.03 2.23
C ARG A 272 12.80 -26.52 3.26
N MET A 273 13.14 -27.81 3.24
CA MET A 273 14.06 -28.36 4.24
C MET A 273 15.51 -27.90 4.08
N VAL A 274 15.89 -27.37 2.92
CA VAL A 274 17.25 -26.88 2.67
C VAL A 274 17.39 -25.36 2.81
N ALA A 275 16.43 -24.69 3.45
CA ALA A 275 16.35 -23.23 3.51
C ALA A 275 17.58 -22.52 4.14
N ALA A 276 18.25 -23.18 5.09
CA ALA A 276 19.47 -22.69 5.74
C ALA A 276 20.77 -23.26 5.15
N HIS A 277 20.70 -24.24 4.24
CA HIS A 277 21.90 -24.85 3.64
C HIS A 277 22.62 -23.84 2.74
N ARG A 278 23.95 -23.93 2.71
CA ARG A 278 24.85 -23.06 1.95
C ARG A 278 25.94 -23.89 1.26
N GLY A 279 26.62 -23.27 0.30
CA GLY A 279 27.72 -23.88 -0.45
C GLY A 279 27.28 -24.51 -1.77
N ALA A 280 28.27 -24.88 -2.58
CA ALA A 280 28.08 -25.22 -3.99
C ALA A 280 27.03 -26.32 -4.25
N ASP A 281 26.96 -27.37 -3.40
CA ASP A 281 25.99 -28.44 -3.58
C ASP A 281 24.55 -27.99 -3.28
N ALA A 282 24.36 -27.12 -2.29
CA ALA A 282 23.07 -26.54 -1.96
C ALA A 282 22.62 -25.56 -3.05
N GLU A 283 23.52 -24.68 -3.49
CA GLU A 283 23.29 -23.73 -4.58
C GLU A 283 22.92 -24.44 -5.88
N LYS A 284 23.63 -25.53 -6.21
CA LYS A 284 23.31 -26.36 -7.37
C LYS A 284 21.91 -26.98 -7.26
N LEU A 285 21.58 -27.59 -6.12
CA LEU A 285 20.26 -28.21 -5.91
C LEU A 285 19.14 -27.15 -5.97
N LEU A 286 19.33 -25.99 -5.36
CA LEU A 286 18.38 -24.88 -5.41
C LEU A 286 18.20 -24.35 -6.82
N THR A 287 19.28 -24.20 -7.61
CA THR A 287 19.21 -23.81 -9.02
C THR A 287 18.42 -24.82 -9.85
N GLU A 288 18.63 -26.12 -9.63
CA GLU A 288 17.86 -27.19 -10.28
C GLU A 288 16.36 -27.17 -9.88
N MET A 289 16.00 -26.65 -8.70
CA MET A 289 14.61 -26.48 -8.26
C MET A 289 14.01 -25.14 -8.71
N ALA A 290 14.82 -24.11 -8.94
CA ALA A 290 14.39 -22.86 -9.55
C ALA A 290 13.91 -23.06 -11.00
N GLY A 291 14.44 -24.08 -11.70
CA GLY A 291 13.96 -24.53 -13.00
C GLY A 291 12.75 -25.49 -12.97
N ASP A 292 12.10 -25.71 -11.82
CA ASP A 292 10.96 -26.64 -11.71
C ASP A 292 9.73 -26.16 -12.51
N ARG A 293 8.88 -27.08 -12.95
CA ARG A 293 7.65 -26.74 -13.69
C ARG A 293 6.58 -26.12 -12.79
N GLN A 294 6.63 -26.36 -11.48
CA GLN A 294 5.69 -25.82 -10.52
C GLN A 294 6.18 -24.47 -9.98
N PRO A 295 5.47 -23.34 -10.25
CA PRO A 295 5.93 -22.02 -9.80
C PRO A 295 6.14 -21.88 -8.30
N SER A 296 5.38 -22.63 -7.50
CA SER A 296 5.54 -22.65 -6.04
C SER A 296 6.89 -23.23 -5.60
N VAL A 297 7.43 -24.22 -6.32
CA VAL A 297 8.78 -24.76 -6.07
C VAL A 297 9.83 -23.75 -6.52
N GLN A 298 9.64 -23.17 -7.72
CA GLN A 298 10.55 -22.14 -8.26
C GLN A 298 10.67 -20.96 -7.31
N THR A 299 9.55 -20.41 -6.84
CA THR A 299 9.50 -19.23 -5.98
C THR A 299 10.22 -19.46 -4.65
N ILE A 300 10.08 -20.64 -4.04
CA ILE A 300 10.79 -20.96 -2.79
C ILE A 300 12.29 -21.12 -3.07
N ALA A 301 12.66 -21.83 -4.15
CA ALA A 301 14.06 -22.02 -4.55
C ALA A 301 14.76 -20.69 -4.85
N LEU A 302 14.13 -19.82 -5.64
CA LEU A 302 14.60 -18.48 -5.97
C LEU A 302 14.73 -17.62 -4.71
N GLY A 303 13.73 -17.65 -3.82
CA GLY A 303 13.83 -16.94 -2.54
C GLY A 303 14.95 -17.45 -1.64
N HIS A 304 15.31 -18.74 -1.73
CA HIS A 304 16.50 -19.27 -1.07
C HIS A 304 17.78 -18.77 -1.73
N LEU A 305 17.93 -18.89 -3.04
CA LEU A 305 19.08 -18.39 -3.80
C LEU A 305 19.32 -16.91 -3.53
N PHE A 306 18.28 -16.08 -3.61
CA PHE A 306 18.34 -14.64 -3.35
C PHE A 306 18.89 -14.32 -1.96
N ARG A 307 18.47 -15.07 -0.93
CA ARG A 307 18.96 -14.90 0.45
C ARG A 307 20.41 -15.35 0.65
N ILE A 308 20.92 -16.25 -0.21
CA ILE A 308 22.32 -16.66 -0.21
C ILE A 308 23.13 -15.54 -0.88
N ASP A 309 22.81 -15.28 -2.15
CA ASP A 309 23.39 -14.22 -2.97
C ASP A 309 22.45 -14.01 -4.19
N PRO A 310 21.92 -12.79 -4.41
CA PRO A 310 21.08 -12.48 -5.58
C PRO A 310 21.69 -12.84 -6.94
N SER A 311 23.02 -12.80 -7.07
CA SER A 311 23.72 -13.12 -8.31
C SER A 311 23.61 -14.60 -8.70
N LEU A 312 23.28 -15.49 -7.77
CA LEU A 312 23.06 -16.91 -8.06
C LEU A 312 21.84 -17.16 -8.97
N ILE A 313 20.95 -16.17 -9.11
CA ILE A 313 19.81 -16.22 -10.03
C ILE A 313 20.22 -15.79 -11.45
N PHE A 314 21.36 -15.09 -11.61
CA PHE A 314 21.79 -14.54 -12.90
C PHE A 314 21.96 -15.60 -14.01
N PRO A 315 22.49 -16.81 -13.73
CA PRO A 315 22.58 -17.87 -14.75
C PRO A 315 21.23 -18.31 -15.33
N ILE A 316 20.12 -18.08 -14.62
CA ILE A 316 18.76 -18.46 -15.01
C ILE A 316 17.82 -17.24 -15.10
N ILE A 317 18.39 -16.03 -15.24
CA ILE A 317 17.62 -14.79 -15.13
C ILE A 317 16.62 -14.64 -16.27
N GLN A 318 16.98 -15.05 -17.48
CA GLN A 318 16.13 -14.93 -18.67
C GLN A 318 14.87 -15.79 -18.53
N GLU A 319 15.02 -17.02 -18.06
CA GLU A 319 13.91 -17.93 -17.74
C GLU A 319 13.06 -17.37 -16.60
N THR A 320 13.69 -16.77 -15.60
CA THR A 320 13.02 -16.21 -14.41
C THR A 320 12.15 -15.01 -14.79
N VAL A 321 12.69 -14.01 -15.49
CA VAL A 321 11.94 -12.83 -15.94
C VAL A 321 10.98 -13.14 -17.09
N GLY A 322 11.21 -14.22 -17.84
CA GLY A 322 10.33 -14.71 -18.89
C GLY A 322 9.18 -15.60 -18.39
N SER A 323 9.12 -15.90 -17.10
CA SER A 323 8.16 -16.87 -16.54
C SER A 323 6.70 -16.45 -16.71
N GLN A 324 5.82 -17.45 -16.86
CA GLN A 324 4.37 -17.27 -16.85
C GLN A 324 3.83 -16.77 -15.50
N ASP A 325 4.50 -17.15 -14.42
CA ASP A 325 4.11 -16.80 -13.06
C ASP A 325 4.70 -15.46 -12.61
N ALA A 326 3.86 -14.58 -12.05
CA ALA A 326 4.27 -13.25 -11.62
C ALA A 326 5.25 -13.27 -10.42
N ASN A 327 5.11 -14.22 -9.49
CA ASN A 327 5.99 -14.31 -8.33
C ASN A 327 7.41 -14.76 -8.74
N VAL A 328 7.50 -15.63 -9.76
CA VAL A 328 8.78 -16.02 -10.34
C VAL A 328 9.45 -14.83 -11.03
N ARG A 329 8.72 -14.08 -11.87
CA ARG A 329 9.26 -12.86 -12.49
C ARG A 329 9.70 -11.83 -11.45
N ARG A 330 8.94 -11.67 -10.37
CA ARG A 330 9.30 -10.78 -9.26
C ARG A 330 10.67 -11.12 -8.69
N TRP A 331 10.99 -12.39 -8.43
CA TRP A 331 12.34 -12.76 -7.99
C TRP A 331 13.44 -12.38 -8.97
N GLY A 332 13.17 -12.46 -10.27
CA GLY A 332 14.08 -11.94 -11.29
C GLY A 332 14.34 -10.45 -11.13
N ALA A 333 13.27 -9.64 -10.99
CA ALA A 333 13.39 -8.20 -10.74
C ALA A 333 14.15 -7.91 -9.44
N GLU A 334 13.76 -8.54 -8.33
CA GLU A 334 14.40 -8.37 -7.01
C GLU A 334 15.91 -8.62 -7.11
N SER A 335 16.32 -9.68 -7.82
CA SER A 335 17.74 -10.05 -7.99
C SER A 335 18.53 -8.99 -8.77
N LEU A 336 17.96 -8.48 -9.86
CA LEU A 336 18.55 -7.44 -10.70
C LEU A 336 18.68 -6.12 -9.93
N ILE A 337 17.71 -5.81 -9.08
CA ILE A 337 17.67 -4.60 -8.24
C ILE A 337 18.69 -4.68 -7.10
N ALA A 338 18.84 -5.84 -6.47
CA ALA A 338 19.75 -6.03 -5.36
C ALA A 338 21.23 -5.98 -5.79
N SER A 339 21.54 -6.46 -7.00
CA SER A 339 22.88 -6.46 -7.59
C SER A 339 22.89 -5.78 -8.96
N PRO A 340 22.68 -4.45 -9.02
CA PRO A 340 22.51 -3.75 -10.28
C PRO A 340 23.85 -3.55 -11.00
N SER A 341 23.85 -3.75 -12.31
CA SER A 341 24.97 -3.39 -13.19
C SER A 341 24.46 -2.83 -14.52
N PRO A 342 25.23 -1.97 -15.21
CA PRO A 342 24.86 -1.44 -16.52
C PRO A 342 24.48 -2.54 -17.52
N GLU A 343 25.15 -3.69 -17.47
CA GLU A 343 24.91 -4.84 -18.37
C GLU A 343 23.56 -5.52 -18.11
N MET A 344 23.05 -5.46 -16.86
CA MET A 344 21.82 -6.12 -16.44
C MET A 344 20.59 -5.19 -16.49
N LEU A 345 20.82 -3.87 -16.55
CA LEU A 345 19.73 -2.87 -16.65
C LEU A 345 18.80 -3.06 -17.85
N PRO A 346 19.24 -3.48 -19.05
CA PRO A 346 18.32 -3.73 -20.17
C PRO A 346 17.27 -4.81 -19.86
N ILE A 347 17.63 -5.82 -19.07
CA ILE A 347 16.71 -6.88 -18.64
C ILE A 347 15.69 -6.31 -17.65
N LEU A 348 16.16 -5.58 -16.63
CA LEU A 348 15.29 -4.95 -15.64
C LEU A 348 14.34 -3.93 -16.28
N ALA A 349 14.86 -3.05 -17.14
CA ALA A 349 14.06 -2.03 -17.82
C ALA A 349 13.00 -2.62 -18.74
N SER A 350 13.24 -3.78 -19.34
CA SER A 350 12.23 -4.48 -20.15
C SER A 350 11.02 -4.93 -19.31
N MET A 351 11.17 -5.04 -17.98
CA MET A 351 10.06 -5.32 -17.06
C MET A 351 9.18 -4.10 -16.77
N LEU A 352 9.53 -2.90 -17.25
CA LEU A 352 8.58 -1.78 -17.36
C LEU A 352 7.42 -2.11 -18.32
N ASP A 353 7.56 -3.15 -19.14
CA ASP A 353 6.51 -3.66 -20.02
C ASP A 353 5.83 -4.95 -19.50
N ASP A 354 6.06 -5.32 -18.23
CA ASP A 354 5.50 -6.55 -17.65
C ASP A 354 3.97 -6.60 -17.74
N ARG A 355 3.39 -7.78 -17.97
CA ARG A 355 1.93 -7.96 -17.97
C ARG A 355 1.28 -7.65 -16.63
N ASP A 356 2.00 -7.82 -15.53
CA ASP A 356 1.52 -7.58 -14.16
C ASP A 356 1.76 -6.11 -13.79
N PRO A 357 0.70 -5.33 -13.52
CA PRO A 357 0.83 -3.92 -13.13
C PRO A 357 1.65 -3.69 -11.86
N GLU A 358 1.66 -4.62 -10.90
CA GLU A 358 2.46 -4.46 -9.68
C GLU A 358 3.95 -4.59 -9.95
N ILE A 359 4.35 -5.51 -10.84
CA ILE A 359 5.76 -5.66 -11.23
C ILE A 359 6.22 -4.42 -11.98
N ARG A 360 5.42 -3.91 -12.92
CA ARG A 360 5.74 -2.69 -13.67
C ARG A 360 6.00 -1.51 -12.74
N ARG A 361 5.08 -1.25 -11.81
CA ARG A 361 5.21 -0.18 -10.81
C ARG A 361 6.43 -0.36 -9.94
N TYR A 362 6.62 -1.57 -9.40
CA TYR A 362 7.77 -1.90 -8.57
C TYR A 362 9.10 -1.64 -9.31
N VAL A 363 9.21 -2.10 -10.55
CA VAL A 363 10.41 -1.89 -11.37
C VAL A 363 10.63 -0.41 -11.68
N CYS A 364 9.56 0.35 -11.97
CA CYS A 364 9.64 1.79 -12.20
C CYS A 364 10.20 2.52 -10.98
N ASP A 365 9.60 2.29 -9.80
CA ASP A 365 10.05 2.90 -8.55
C ASP A 365 11.51 2.56 -8.25
N ARG A 366 11.90 1.29 -8.43
CA ARG A 366 13.27 0.84 -8.16
C ARG A 366 14.28 1.35 -9.19
N LEU A 367 13.87 1.60 -10.43
CA LEU A 367 14.74 2.25 -11.42
C LEU A 367 14.96 3.73 -11.09
N VAL A 368 13.99 4.42 -10.49
CA VAL A 368 14.17 5.78 -9.94
C VAL A 368 15.23 5.74 -8.83
N ASP A 369 15.08 4.85 -7.85
CA ASP A 369 16.07 4.67 -6.76
C ASP A 369 17.48 4.36 -7.31
N LEU A 370 17.57 3.48 -8.31
CA LEU A 370 18.85 3.11 -8.92
C LEU A 370 19.50 4.28 -9.65
N ALA A 371 18.73 5.19 -10.23
CA ALA A 371 19.22 6.36 -10.93
C ALA A 371 19.74 7.48 -9.99
N GLU A 372 19.52 7.36 -8.67
CA GLU A 372 20.20 8.19 -7.67
C GLU A 372 21.71 7.90 -7.62
N LYS A 373 22.12 6.69 -8.03
CA LYS A 373 23.54 6.31 -8.15
C LYS A 373 24.11 6.91 -9.45
N PRO A 374 25.09 7.84 -9.40
CA PRO A 374 25.59 8.51 -10.60
C PRO A 374 26.12 7.56 -11.68
N ALA A 375 26.72 6.44 -11.27
CA ALA A 375 27.27 5.44 -12.18
C ALA A 375 26.21 4.65 -12.98
N LEU A 376 24.93 4.66 -12.54
CA LEU A 376 23.84 3.94 -13.20
C LEU A 376 22.86 4.88 -13.91
N ARG A 377 22.82 6.15 -13.52
CA ARG A 377 21.83 7.13 -13.99
C ARG A 377 21.71 7.19 -15.50
N GLU A 378 22.84 7.33 -16.20
CA GLU A 378 22.82 7.45 -17.67
C GLU A 378 22.28 6.17 -18.34
N SER A 379 22.67 4.99 -17.84
CA SER A 379 22.16 3.72 -18.33
C SER A 379 20.65 3.57 -18.08
N VAL A 380 20.16 3.95 -16.89
CA VAL A 380 18.72 3.92 -16.58
C VAL A 380 17.94 4.85 -17.51
N VAL A 381 18.43 6.07 -17.72
CA VAL A 381 17.79 7.05 -18.63
C VAL A 381 17.77 6.52 -20.07
N ASN A 382 18.88 5.97 -20.57
CA ASN A 382 18.96 5.42 -21.91
C ASN A 382 18.02 4.22 -22.10
N GLU A 383 17.93 3.32 -21.12
CA GLU A 383 16.99 2.20 -21.16
C GLU A 383 15.54 2.66 -21.05
N GLY A 384 15.24 3.65 -20.21
CA GLY A 384 13.91 4.28 -20.16
C GLY A 384 13.51 4.84 -21.54
N ARG A 385 14.39 5.60 -22.20
CA ARG A 385 14.14 6.13 -23.55
C ARG A 385 13.94 5.01 -24.57
N ARG A 386 14.70 3.92 -24.49
CA ARG A 386 14.51 2.75 -25.36
C ARG A 386 13.10 2.17 -25.20
N ILE A 387 12.62 2.02 -23.96
CA ILE A 387 11.27 1.51 -23.67
C ILE A 387 10.20 2.51 -24.12
N LEU A 388 10.37 3.82 -23.89
CA LEU A 388 9.42 4.86 -24.31
C LEU A 388 9.24 4.90 -25.85
N ASN A 389 10.31 4.63 -26.59
CA ASN A 389 10.29 4.60 -28.05
C ASN A 389 9.80 3.26 -28.64
N ALA A 390 9.58 2.24 -27.81
CA ALA A 390 8.94 1.01 -28.24
C ALA A 390 7.41 1.20 -28.43
N GLU A 391 6.74 0.19 -28.99
CA GLU A 391 5.31 0.28 -29.35
C GLU A 391 4.35 -0.11 -28.22
N SER A 392 4.83 -0.81 -27.20
CA SER A 392 3.93 -1.32 -26.16
C SER A 392 3.45 -0.20 -25.24
N TRP A 393 2.12 -0.10 -25.09
CA TRP A 393 1.48 0.92 -24.27
C TRP A 393 1.89 0.84 -22.78
N ARG A 394 2.18 -0.37 -22.27
CA ARG A 394 2.57 -0.53 -20.85
C ARG A 394 3.97 0.04 -20.63
N GLY A 395 4.92 -0.35 -21.47
CA GLY A 395 6.25 0.21 -21.50
C GLY A 395 6.25 1.73 -21.68
N GLN A 396 5.45 2.26 -22.63
CA GLN A 396 5.34 3.71 -22.86
C GLN A 396 4.83 4.48 -21.62
N GLU A 397 3.77 4.00 -20.98
CA GLU A 397 3.25 4.58 -19.73
C GLU A 397 4.35 4.59 -18.67
N GLN A 398 4.94 3.43 -18.36
CA GLN A 398 5.89 3.30 -17.26
C GLN A 398 7.23 3.99 -17.52
N ALA A 399 7.72 3.99 -18.76
CA ALA A 399 8.91 4.74 -19.15
C ALA A 399 8.67 6.25 -19.09
N THR A 400 7.47 6.73 -19.40
CA THR A 400 7.10 8.14 -19.19
C THR A 400 7.20 8.50 -17.71
N LEU A 401 6.58 7.69 -16.84
CA LEU A 401 6.64 7.84 -15.38
C LEU A 401 8.08 7.89 -14.87
N LEU A 402 8.93 6.94 -15.28
CA LEU A 402 10.35 6.89 -14.93
C LEU A 402 11.10 8.15 -15.37
N LEU A 403 11.06 8.48 -16.67
CA LEU A 403 11.90 9.54 -17.23
C LEU A 403 11.48 10.94 -16.78
N VAL A 404 10.18 11.16 -16.56
CA VAL A 404 9.68 12.42 -15.97
C VAL A 404 10.15 12.55 -14.52
N SER A 405 10.10 11.47 -13.73
CA SER A 405 10.61 11.47 -12.35
C SER A 405 12.12 11.70 -12.28
N LEU A 406 12.85 11.38 -13.36
CA LEU A 406 14.27 11.68 -13.53
C LEU A 406 14.54 13.04 -14.19
N GLU A 407 13.50 13.86 -14.42
CA GLU A 407 13.56 15.19 -15.02
C GLU A 407 14.18 15.21 -16.42
N ASP A 408 14.02 14.14 -17.21
CA ASP A 408 14.59 14.04 -18.55
C ASP A 408 13.77 14.85 -19.58
N THR A 409 14.14 16.12 -19.78
CA THR A 409 13.46 17.01 -20.74
C THR A 409 13.68 16.65 -22.21
N THR A 410 14.52 15.67 -22.53
CA THR A 410 14.79 15.31 -23.95
C THR A 410 13.66 14.50 -24.58
N ILE A 411 12.72 13.99 -23.78
CA ILE A 411 11.61 13.15 -24.24
C ILE A 411 10.40 13.93 -24.72
N VAL A 412 10.41 15.27 -24.64
CA VAL A 412 9.22 16.11 -24.87
C VAL A 412 8.57 15.90 -26.25
N GLU A 413 9.36 15.74 -27.31
CA GLU A 413 8.83 15.46 -28.65
C GLU A 413 8.07 14.12 -28.68
N ARG A 414 8.62 13.11 -28.00
CA ARG A 414 7.98 11.80 -27.87
C ARG A 414 6.70 11.87 -27.04
N LEU A 415 6.66 12.68 -25.97
CA LEU A 415 5.44 12.89 -25.20
C LEU A 415 4.35 13.59 -26.03
N LEU A 416 4.73 14.58 -26.86
CA LEU A 416 3.80 15.24 -27.77
C LEU A 416 3.16 14.26 -28.76
N GLU A 417 3.93 13.31 -29.31
CA GLU A 417 3.39 12.23 -30.14
C GLU A 417 2.41 11.33 -29.36
N LEU A 418 2.76 10.98 -28.13
CA LEU A 418 1.96 10.08 -27.29
C LEU A 418 0.63 10.71 -26.82
N LEU A 419 0.44 12.02 -26.91
CA LEU A 419 -0.87 12.65 -26.67
C LEU A 419 -1.98 12.11 -27.59
N ASP A 420 -1.63 11.57 -28.76
CA ASP A 420 -2.54 10.94 -29.70
C ASP A 420 -2.47 9.40 -29.68
N ALA A 421 -1.85 8.80 -28.67
CA ALA A 421 -1.87 7.35 -28.48
C ALA A 421 -3.31 6.82 -28.36
N ASN A 422 -3.56 5.63 -28.93
CA ASN A 422 -4.88 4.99 -28.95
C ASN A 422 -5.38 4.55 -27.56
N ARG A 423 -4.48 4.44 -26.59
CA ARG A 423 -4.77 4.01 -25.22
C ARG A 423 -4.70 5.19 -24.28
N ALA A 424 -5.58 5.20 -23.28
CA ALA A 424 -5.63 6.26 -22.28
C ALA A 424 -4.32 6.34 -21.48
N GLU A 425 -3.75 5.19 -21.11
CA GLU A 425 -2.60 5.10 -20.21
C GLU A 425 -1.37 5.89 -20.71
N PRO A 426 -0.78 5.61 -21.89
CA PRO A 426 0.34 6.41 -22.41
C PRO A 426 -0.07 7.86 -22.73
N SER A 427 -1.31 8.09 -23.15
CA SER A 427 -1.82 9.41 -23.55
C SER A 427 -1.97 10.37 -22.36
N VAL A 428 -2.46 9.86 -21.22
CA VAL A 428 -2.59 10.58 -19.95
C VAL A 428 -1.22 10.73 -19.28
N ALA A 429 -0.40 9.67 -19.27
CA ALA A 429 0.97 9.75 -18.74
C ALA A 429 1.80 10.80 -19.49
N ALA A 430 1.66 10.90 -20.82
CA ALA A 430 2.34 11.92 -21.61
C ALA A 430 1.86 13.34 -21.28
N ALA A 431 0.54 13.54 -21.11
CA ALA A 431 0.00 14.85 -20.70
C ALA A 431 0.47 15.25 -19.30
N TRP A 432 0.53 14.30 -18.37
CA TRP A 432 1.11 14.50 -17.05
C TRP A 432 2.61 14.83 -17.15
N GLY A 433 3.36 14.07 -17.94
CA GLY A 433 4.80 14.29 -18.13
C GLY A 433 5.13 15.66 -18.71
N LEU A 434 4.35 16.14 -19.67
CA LEU A 434 4.48 17.50 -20.20
C LEU A 434 4.13 18.56 -19.14
N CYS A 435 3.15 18.27 -18.28
CA CYS A 435 2.77 19.14 -17.16
C CYS A 435 3.89 19.28 -16.12
N GLU A 436 4.48 18.16 -15.71
CA GLU A 436 5.57 18.13 -14.71
C GLU A 436 6.89 18.68 -15.26
N LEU A 437 7.28 18.34 -16.48
CA LEU A 437 8.52 18.85 -17.09
C LEU A 437 8.42 20.34 -17.45
N ALA A 438 7.18 20.83 -17.69
CA ALA A 438 6.86 22.24 -17.91
C ALA A 438 7.77 22.96 -18.92
N VAL A 439 8.15 22.28 -20.02
CA VAL A 439 9.05 22.84 -21.04
C VAL A 439 8.31 23.85 -21.94
N PRO A 440 8.70 25.14 -21.97
CA PRO A 440 7.91 26.18 -22.65
C PRO A 440 7.71 25.99 -24.16
N SER A 441 8.64 25.33 -24.86
CA SER A 441 8.52 25.08 -26.29
C SER A 441 7.37 24.13 -26.66
N THR A 442 6.84 23.39 -25.69
CA THR A 442 5.73 22.44 -25.90
C THR A 442 4.34 23.11 -25.88
N LEU A 443 4.25 24.38 -25.47
CA LEU A 443 2.97 25.07 -25.22
C LEU A 443 2.08 25.20 -26.46
N GLU A 444 2.64 25.60 -27.61
CA GLU A 444 1.84 25.72 -28.84
C GLU A 444 1.36 24.34 -29.34
N PRO A 445 2.22 23.30 -29.45
CA PRO A 445 1.77 21.94 -29.75
C PRO A 445 0.69 21.42 -28.79
N VAL A 446 0.87 21.58 -27.47
CA VAL A 446 -0.12 21.18 -26.45
C VAL A 446 -1.44 21.93 -26.65
N PHE A 447 -1.39 23.24 -26.89
CA PHE A 447 -2.57 24.05 -27.14
C PHE A 447 -3.34 23.55 -28.36
N ARG A 448 -2.66 23.20 -29.46
CA ARG A 448 -3.30 22.64 -30.67
C ARG A 448 -4.02 21.33 -30.38
N VAL A 449 -3.42 20.45 -29.58
CA VAL A 449 -4.03 19.19 -29.17
C VAL A 449 -5.29 19.45 -28.34
N LEU A 450 -5.22 20.34 -27.34
CA LEU A 450 -6.37 20.72 -26.52
C LEU A 450 -7.48 21.36 -27.37
N GLU A 451 -7.15 22.31 -28.25
CA GLU A 451 -8.09 23.00 -29.14
C GLU A 451 -8.86 21.99 -30.01
N ARG A 452 -8.14 21.09 -30.69
CA ARG A 452 -8.71 20.04 -31.53
C ARG A 452 -9.64 19.12 -30.74
N LYS A 453 -9.19 18.61 -29.59
CA LYS A 453 -9.97 17.67 -28.76
C LYS A 453 -11.20 18.35 -28.13
N THR A 454 -11.09 19.62 -27.74
CA THR A 454 -12.22 20.43 -27.28
C THR A 454 -13.26 20.60 -28.39
N ALA A 455 -12.82 20.90 -29.62
CA ALA A 455 -13.72 21.05 -30.75
C ALA A 455 -14.46 19.74 -31.08
N ALA A 456 -13.73 18.61 -31.12
CA ALA A 456 -14.29 17.29 -31.33
C ALA A 456 -15.31 16.91 -30.24
N TYR A 457 -15.01 17.20 -28.97
CA TYR A 457 -15.94 16.97 -27.85
C TYR A 457 -17.26 17.73 -28.05
N LEU A 458 -17.18 19.03 -28.35
CA LEU A 458 -18.35 19.89 -28.57
C LEU A 458 -19.14 19.49 -29.82
N ALA A 459 -18.45 18.97 -30.85
CA ALA A 459 -19.05 18.39 -32.03
C ALA A 459 -19.66 17.00 -31.80
N ARG A 460 -19.53 16.43 -30.58
CA ARG A 460 -19.96 15.08 -30.21
C ARG A 460 -19.32 13.99 -31.07
N GLU A 461 -18.08 14.22 -31.48
CA GLU A 461 -17.27 13.23 -32.16
C GLU A 461 -16.83 12.13 -31.18
N PRO A 462 -16.62 10.89 -31.66
CA PRO A 462 -16.05 9.83 -30.84
C PRO A 462 -14.65 10.22 -30.35
N LEU A 463 -14.45 10.18 -29.02
CA LEU A 463 -13.17 10.49 -28.39
C LEU A 463 -12.59 9.26 -27.71
N GLN A 464 -11.26 9.25 -27.61
CA GLN A 464 -10.54 8.19 -26.91
C GLN A 464 -10.87 8.20 -25.40
N PRO A 465 -10.86 7.03 -24.74
CA PRO A 465 -10.95 6.96 -23.28
C PRO A 465 -9.85 7.80 -22.60
N GLY A 466 -10.13 8.34 -21.41
CA GLY A 466 -9.18 9.16 -20.66
C GLY A 466 -9.07 10.62 -21.12
N ILE A 467 -9.92 11.05 -22.07
CA ILE A 467 -9.88 12.41 -22.61
C ILE A 467 -10.12 13.50 -21.55
N ALA A 468 -10.93 13.22 -20.53
CA ALA A 468 -11.19 14.13 -19.41
C ALA A 468 -9.89 14.45 -18.66
N ASP A 469 -9.18 13.41 -18.22
CA ASP A 469 -7.93 13.53 -17.47
C ASP A 469 -6.84 14.17 -18.31
N GLN A 470 -6.71 13.74 -19.57
CA GLN A 470 -5.77 14.35 -20.50
C GLN A 470 -6.06 15.85 -20.66
N SER A 471 -7.30 16.23 -20.95
CA SER A 471 -7.69 17.64 -21.13
C SER A 471 -7.43 18.44 -19.87
N ALA A 472 -7.72 17.88 -18.70
CA ALA A 472 -7.45 18.52 -17.42
C ALA A 472 -5.96 18.78 -17.20
N LEU A 473 -5.08 17.83 -17.53
CA LEU A 473 -3.63 18.00 -17.43
C LEU A 473 -3.10 19.04 -18.43
N LEU A 474 -3.59 19.03 -19.67
CA LEU A 474 -3.21 20.04 -20.66
C LEU A 474 -3.68 21.45 -20.25
N CYS A 475 -4.90 21.58 -19.72
CA CYS A 475 -5.39 22.84 -19.13
C CYS A 475 -4.47 23.32 -18.00
N GLN A 476 -4.05 22.42 -17.11
CA GLN A 476 -3.13 22.75 -16.01
C GLN A 476 -1.77 23.24 -16.53
N LEU A 477 -1.15 22.57 -17.51
CA LEU A 477 0.12 23.01 -18.10
C LEU A 477 0.00 24.43 -18.69
N LEU A 478 -1.02 24.66 -19.52
CA LEU A 478 -1.26 25.96 -20.16
C LEU A 478 -1.53 27.06 -19.13
N GLY A 479 -2.25 26.74 -18.05
CA GLY A 479 -2.50 27.65 -16.92
C GLY A 479 -1.24 27.96 -16.12
N ALA A 480 -0.49 26.93 -15.73
CA ALA A 480 0.73 27.05 -14.92
C ALA A 480 1.80 27.92 -15.60
N LEU A 481 1.97 27.74 -16.92
CA LEU A 481 2.89 28.54 -17.73
C LEU A 481 2.25 29.79 -18.35
N LYS A 482 0.99 30.09 -18.00
CA LYS A 482 0.24 31.29 -18.39
C LYS A 482 0.21 31.53 -19.91
N TYR A 483 -0.05 30.49 -20.69
CA TYR A 483 -0.13 30.56 -22.15
C TYR A 483 -1.40 31.29 -22.62
N ALA A 484 -1.28 32.60 -22.86
CA ALA A 484 -2.40 33.47 -23.20
C ALA A 484 -3.29 33.01 -24.38
N PRO A 485 -2.76 32.42 -25.47
CA PRO A 485 -3.61 31.95 -26.58
C PRO A 485 -4.63 30.86 -26.18
N ALA A 486 -4.44 30.17 -25.04
CA ALA A 486 -5.37 29.16 -24.57
C ALA A 486 -6.70 29.74 -24.05
N GLU A 487 -6.76 31.02 -23.70
CA GLU A 487 -7.90 31.63 -23.00
C GLU A 487 -9.25 31.39 -23.70
N PRO A 488 -9.42 31.60 -25.03
CA PRO A 488 -10.71 31.41 -25.69
C PRO A 488 -11.20 29.95 -25.67
N VAL A 489 -10.28 28.98 -25.64
CA VAL A 489 -10.62 27.56 -25.53
C VAL A 489 -10.99 27.23 -24.08
N LEU A 490 -10.20 27.67 -23.11
CA LEU A 490 -10.44 27.45 -21.68
C LEU A 490 -11.78 28.01 -21.22
N ARG A 491 -12.22 29.16 -21.75
CA ARG A 491 -13.53 29.77 -21.43
C ARG A 491 -14.74 28.92 -21.82
N LYS A 492 -14.58 27.87 -22.63
CA LYS A 492 -15.67 26.96 -23.02
C LYS A 492 -16.05 25.96 -21.91
N TYR A 493 -15.15 25.71 -20.96
CA TYR A 493 -15.33 24.70 -19.91
C TYR A 493 -16.18 25.14 -18.70
N PRO A 494 -16.01 26.35 -18.12
CA PRO A 494 -16.70 26.72 -16.88
C PRO A 494 -18.24 26.66 -16.89
N PRO A 495 -18.96 26.94 -18.00
CA PRO A 495 -20.41 26.83 -18.03
C PRO A 495 -20.91 25.44 -17.63
N LYS A 496 -21.97 25.37 -16.80
CA LYS A 496 -22.60 24.10 -16.40
C LYS A 496 -23.21 23.34 -17.58
N THR A 497 -23.61 24.07 -18.62
CA THR A 497 -24.17 23.53 -19.86
C THR A 497 -23.12 23.09 -20.87
N SER A 498 -21.83 23.16 -20.55
CA SER A 498 -20.74 22.83 -21.48
C SER A 498 -20.64 21.33 -21.79
N GLY A 499 -21.20 20.47 -20.93
CA GLY A 499 -21.18 19.02 -21.06
C GLY A 499 -19.92 18.36 -20.53
N PHE A 500 -18.80 19.09 -20.41
CA PHE A 500 -17.53 18.56 -19.87
C PHE A 500 -17.68 18.05 -18.43
N ASP A 501 -16.83 17.09 -18.07
CA ASP A 501 -16.78 16.52 -16.72
C ASP A 501 -16.25 17.52 -15.67
N GLY A 502 -16.50 17.23 -14.38
CA GLY A 502 -16.10 18.12 -13.29
C GLY A 502 -14.59 18.38 -13.21
N VAL A 503 -13.76 17.38 -13.53
CA VAL A 503 -12.31 17.45 -13.39
C VAL A 503 -11.70 18.36 -14.46
N SER A 504 -12.05 18.17 -15.73
CA SER A 504 -11.55 19.03 -16.83
C SER A 504 -12.09 20.46 -16.72
N ARG A 505 -13.34 20.63 -16.25
CA ARG A 505 -13.92 21.95 -15.94
C ARG A 505 -13.15 22.66 -14.84
N ALA A 506 -12.88 21.97 -13.74
CA ALA A 506 -12.13 22.53 -12.62
C ALA A 506 -10.70 22.92 -13.01
N ALA A 507 -10.01 22.08 -13.79
CA ALA A 507 -8.67 22.38 -14.30
C ALA A 507 -8.65 23.61 -15.22
N ALA A 508 -9.63 23.74 -16.13
CA ALA A 508 -9.75 24.91 -16.99
C ALA A 508 -10.06 26.19 -16.20
N ILE A 509 -10.93 26.11 -15.18
CA ILE A 509 -11.21 27.22 -14.26
C ILE A 509 -9.94 27.65 -13.53
N TRP A 510 -9.20 26.68 -12.96
CA TRP A 510 -7.94 26.93 -12.28
C TRP A 510 -6.92 27.61 -13.20
N ALA A 511 -6.83 27.15 -14.46
CA ALA A 511 -5.95 27.72 -15.48
C ALA A 511 -6.34 29.16 -15.84
N LEU A 512 -7.64 29.45 -16.00
CA LEU A 512 -8.14 30.81 -16.21
C LEU A 512 -7.79 31.73 -15.02
N GLY A 513 -7.86 31.22 -13.79
CA GLY A 513 -7.42 31.95 -12.61
C GLY A 513 -5.95 32.40 -12.70
N HIS A 514 -5.07 31.58 -13.27
CA HIS A 514 -3.66 31.93 -13.51
C HIS A 514 -3.47 32.94 -14.64
N LEU A 515 -4.19 32.79 -15.75
CA LEU A 515 -4.16 33.73 -16.88
C LEU A 515 -4.64 35.13 -16.48
N HIS A 516 -5.65 35.18 -15.61
CA HIS A 516 -6.24 36.42 -15.08
C HIS A 516 -5.68 36.83 -13.71
N ALA A 517 -4.54 36.28 -13.27
CA ALA A 517 -3.98 36.60 -11.95
C ALA A 517 -3.76 38.11 -11.78
N GLY A 518 -4.40 38.71 -10.76
CA GLY A 518 -4.39 40.15 -10.50
C GLY A 518 -5.15 41.03 -11.51
N LYS A 519 -5.85 40.44 -12.49
CA LYS A 519 -6.57 41.12 -13.56
C LYS A 519 -8.03 40.65 -13.59
N PRO A 520 -8.91 41.23 -12.75
CA PRO A 520 -10.28 40.76 -12.66
C PRO A 520 -11.04 40.98 -13.97
N ASP A 521 -11.59 39.89 -14.50
CA ASP A 521 -12.55 39.91 -15.60
C ASP A 521 -13.98 39.79 -15.03
N ALA A 522 -14.82 40.79 -15.29
CA ALA A 522 -16.14 40.88 -14.67
C ALA A 522 -17.12 39.79 -15.13
N GLU A 523 -17.01 39.33 -16.37
CA GLU A 523 -17.89 38.29 -16.91
C GLU A 523 -17.50 36.92 -16.35
N LEU A 524 -16.20 36.61 -16.39
CA LEU A 524 -15.65 35.40 -15.82
C LEU A 524 -15.90 35.34 -14.31
N ALA A 525 -15.67 36.44 -13.58
CA ALA A 525 -15.94 36.49 -12.14
C ALA A 525 -17.43 36.20 -11.84
N ARG A 526 -18.36 36.75 -12.62
CA ARG A 526 -19.80 36.47 -12.46
C ARG A 526 -20.10 34.99 -12.68
N LEU A 527 -19.50 34.39 -13.71
CA LEU A 527 -19.68 32.96 -14.02
C LEU A 527 -19.15 32.08 -12.88
N LEU A 528 -17.95 32.34 -12.38
CA LEU A 528 -17.31 31.55 -11.31
C LEU A 528 -18.05 31.70 -9.97
N VAL A 529 -18.55 32.90 -9.64
CA VAL A 529 -19.42 33.08 -8.45
C VAL A 529 -20.69 32.27 -8.57
N GLY A 530 -21.27 32.18 -9.78
CA GLY A 530 -22.41 31.30 -10.05
C GLY A 530 -22.10 29.85 -9.68
N ARG A 531 -20.93 29.34 -10.08
CA ARG A 531 -20.47 27.98 -9.73
C ARG A 531 -20.36 27.76 -8.23
N VAL A 532 -19.74 28.69 -7.51
CA VAL A 532 -19.62 28.61 -6.04
C VAL A 532 -21.00 28.59 -5.37
N LYS A 533 -21.95 29.40 -5.86
CA LYS A 533 -23.33 29.43 -5.33
C LYS A 533 -24.10 28.14 -5.61
N ASP A 534 -23.85 27.50 -6.75
CA ASP A 534 -24.50 26.27 -7.16
C ASP A 534 -24.08 25.04 -6.31
N ALA A 535 -23.05 25.15 -5.45
CA ALA A 535 -22.62 24.07 -4.55
C ALA A 535 -23.75 23.54 -3.65
N PHE A 536 -24.68 24.42 -3.25
CA PHE A 536 -25.79 24.12 -2.34
C PHE A 536 -27.15 24.19 -3.03
N ASN A 537 -27.18 24.12 -4.36
CA ASN A 537 -28.43 24.05 -5.10
C ASN A 537 -29.01 22.62 -5.01
N GLU A 538 -30.18 22.47 -4.39
CA GLU A 538 -30.82 21.17 -4.14
C GLU A 538 -31.27 20.46 -5.42
N GLU A 539 -31.72 21.21 -6.43
CA GLU A 539 -32.27 20.64 -7.67
C GLU A 539 -31.18 20.27 -8.68
N ALA A 540 -30.13 21.09 -8.73
CA ALA A 540 -29.01 20.89 -9.63
C ALA A 540 -27.72 21.39 -8.94
N PRO A 541 -27.09 20.58 -8.08
CA PRO A 541 -25.83 20.94 -7.43
C PRO A 541 -24.70 21.00 -8.47
N GLU A 542 -23.71 21.85 -8.23
CA GLU A 542 -22.47 21.88 -9.00
C GLU A 542 -21.43 20.93 -8.39
N ASP A 543 -20.49 20.47 -9.23
CA ASP A 543 -19.38 19.64 -8.78
C ASP A 543 -18.52 20.36 -7.72
N TRP A 544 -18.20 19.67 -6.62
CA TRP A 544 -17.45 20.26 -5.50
C TRP A 544 -16.07 20.78 -5.89
N LEU A 545 -15.39 20.10 -6.81
CA LEU A 545 -14.08 20.49 -7.28
C LEU A 545 -14.17 21.71 -8.21
N VAL A 546 -15.20 21.78 -9.05
CA VAL A 546 -15.51 22.99 -9.85
C VAL A 546 -15.77 24.19 -8.93
N CYS A 547 -16.53 24.01 -7.85
CA CYS A 547 -16.78 25.04 -6.84
C CYS A 547 -15.46 25.49 -6.17
N ARG A 548 -14.64 24.54 -5.73
CA ARG A 548 -13.34 24.79 -5.10
C ARG A 548 -12.42 25.62 -6.02
N MET A 549 -12.25 25.18 -7.27
CA MET A 549 -11.37 25.88 -8.22
C MET A 549 -11.95 27.24 -8.65
N SER A 550 -13.27 27.41 -8.64
CA SER A 550 -13.91 28.71 -8.88
C SER A 550 -13.59 29.70 -7.76
N ALA A 551 -13.71 29.29 -6.49
CA ALA A 551 -13.34 30.12 -5.35
C ALA A 551 -11.84 30.51 -5.40
N ILE A 552 -10.95 29.54 -5.61
CA ILE A 552 -9.51 29.78 -5.76
C ILE A 552 -9.22 30.78 -6.90
N SER A 553 -9.84 30.57 -8.07
CA SER A 553 -9.60 31.43 -9.23
C SER A 553 -10.08 32.86 -8.99
N LEU A 554 -11.23 33.06 -8.33
CA LEU A 554 -11.73 34.39 -7.93
C LEU A 554 -10.74 35.14 -7.01
N GLY A 555 -10.17 34.43 -6.02
CA GLY A 555 -9.13 34.98 -5.15
C GLY A 555 -7.86 35.36 -5.91
N ARG A 556 -7.41 34.49 -6.82
CA ARG A 556 -6.23 34.70 -7.68
C ARG A 556 -6.41 35.89 -8.64
N MET A 557 -7.60 36.05 -9.20
CA MET A 557 -7.97 37.14 -10.11
C MET A 557 -8.10 38.51 -9.45
N LYS A 558 -8.14 38.57 -8.11
CA LYS A 558 -8.43 39.79 -7.33
C LYS A 558 -9.82 40.39 -7.61
N ALA A 559 -10.84 39.53 -7.73
CA ALA A 559 -12.24 39.93 -7.93
C ALA A 559 -12.92 40.39 -6.61
N VAL A 560 -12.55 41.56 -6.10
CA VAL A 560 -12.98 42.10 -4.79
C VAL A 560 -14.51 42.18 -4.64
N GLN A 561 -15.24 42.39 -5.72
CA GLN A 561 -16.70 42.52 -5.73
C GLN A 561 -17.46 41.26 -5.28
N VAL A 562 -16.78 40.12 -5.17
CA VAL A 562 -17.40 38.80 -4.88
C VAL A 562 -17.21 38.34 -3.43
N ILE A 563 -16.59 39.17 -2.57
CA ILE A 563 -16.33 38.84 -1.16
C ILE A 563 -17.60 38.41 -0.41
N PRO A 564 -18.75 39.12 -0.49
CA PRO A 564 -19.95 38.74 0.26
C PRO A 564 -20.44 37.33 -0.09
N GLU A 565 -20.37 36.96 -1.37
CA GLU A 565 -20.73 35.63 -1.86
C GLU A 565 -19.80 34.54 -1.35
N LEU A 566 -18.48 34.79 -1.36
CA LEU A 566 -17.48 33.85 -0.87
C LEU A 566 -17.61 33.64 0.64
N GLN A 567 -17.88 34.69 1.41
CA GLN A 567 -18.12 34.58 2.86
C GLN A 567 -19.38 33.76 3.15
N LYS A 568 -20.48 34.00 2.40
CA LYS A 568 -21.72 33.22 2.55
C LYS A 568 -21.49 31.74 2.23
N ALA A 569 -20.83 31.44 1.12
CA ALA A 569 -20.54 30.08 0.70
C ALA A 569 -19.58 29.37 1.67
N GLY A 570 -18.53 30.07 2.12
CA GLY A 570 -17.57 29.54 3.09
C GLY A 570 -18.21 29.17 4.43
N LYS A 571 -19.13 30.01 4.93
CA LYS A 571 -19.90 29.72 6.15
C LYS A 571 -20.83 28.51 5.98
N ALA A 572 -21.48 28.39 4.81
CA ALA A 572 -22.35 27.25 4.51
C ALA A 572 -21.56 25.93 4.38
N ALA A 573 -20.35 25.99 3.80
CA ALA A 573 -19.49 24.84 3.58
C ALA A 573 -18.71 24.37 4.82
N SER A 574 -18.50 25.23 5.83
CA SER A 574 -17.56 25.05 6.94
C SER A 574 -16.08 25.01 6.51
N LEU A 575 -15.20 25.55 7.36
CA LEU A 575 -13.74 25.55 7.14
C LEU A 575 -13.11 24.15 7.15
N SER A 576 -13.83 23.14 7.67
CA SER A 576 -13.39 21.75 7.64
C SER A 576 -13.52 21.10 6.26
N THR A 577 -14.21 21.74 5.31
CA THR A 577 -14.34 21.24 3.93
C THR A 577 -13.40 21.95 2.96
N ASP A 578 -13.03 21.26 1.89
CA ASP A 578 -12.20 21.79 0.80
C ASP A 578 -12.76 23.09 0.20
N LEU A 579 -14.09 23.19 0.02
CA LEU A 579 -14.74 24.39 -0.52
C LEU A 579 -14.73 25.54 0.49
N GLY A 580 -15.07 25.28 1.75
CA GLY A 580 -15.11 26.33 2.75
C GLY A 580 -13.73 26.94 3.01
N TYR A 581 -12.70 26.09 3.07
CA TYR A 581 -11.32 26.55 3.17
C TYR A 581 -10.88 27.32 1.91
N ALA A 582 -11.25 26.86 0.71
CA ALA A 582 -10.97 27.59 -0.53
C ALA A 582 -11.63 28.98 -0.57
N CYS A 583 -12.85 29.11 -0.05
CA CYS A 583 -13.55 30.40 0.07
C CYS A 583 -12.84 31.33 1.06
N ALA A 584 -12.41 30.81 2.22
CA ALA A 584 -11.65 31.57 3.20
C ALA A 584 -10.30 32.05 2.64
N TRP A 585 -9.59 31.15 1.93
CA TRP A 585 -8.36 31.52 1.23
C TRP A 585 -8.60 32.61 0.18
N ALA A 586 -9.67 32.50 -0.60
CA ALA A 586 -10.01 33.50 -1.60
C ALA A 586 -10.31 34.87 -0.95
N VAL A 587 -11.10 34.91 0.14
CA VAL A 587 -11.39 36.14 0.88
C VAL A 587 -10.11 36.80 1.43
N TRP A 588 -9.22 36.01 2.03
CA TRP A 588 -7.92 36.50 2.50
C TRP A 588 -7.09 37.11 1.36
N GLN A 589 -7.04 36.44 0.20
CA GLN A 589 -6.36 36.96 -0.98
C GLN A 589 -6.97 38.27 -1.53
N LEU A 590 -8.25 38.53 -1.27
CA LEU A 590 -8.95 39.75 -1.71
C LEU A 590 -8.80 40.92 -0.72
N GLY A 591 -7.96 40.78 0.32
CA GLY A 591 -7.77 41.80 1.37
C GLY A 591 -8.76 41.67 2.52
N GLY A 592 -9.46 40.54 2.63
CA GLY A 592 -10.30 40.19 3.77
C GLY A 592 -9.51 39.62 4.96
N GLU A 593 -10.25 39.05 5.90
CA GLU A 593 -9.69 38.48 7.14
C GLU A 593 -8.72 37.33 6.86
N GLU A 594 -7.72 37.19 7.73
CA GLU A 594 -6.77 36.06 7.70
C GLU A 594 -7.49 34.74 8.02
N ILE A 595 -7.05 33.65 7.37
CA ILE A 595 -7.63 32.34 7.60
C ILE A 595 -7.33 31.91 9.05
N PRO A 596 -8.34 31.60 9.88
CA PRO A 596 -8.11 31.18 11.25
C PRO A 596 -7.36 29.84 11.29
N ALA A 597 -6.56 29.63 12.35
CA ALA A 597 -5.92 28.35 12.59
C ALA A 597 -6.97 27.26 12.79
N LEU A 598 -6.80 26.12 12.11
CA LEU A 598 -7.63 24.94 12.29
C LEU A 598 -7.04 24.11 13.43
N PRO A 599 -7.64 24.08 14.65
CA PRO A 599 -7.20 23.15 15.68
C PRO A 599 -7.46 21.71 15.22
N PRO A 600 -6.69 20.72 15.72
CA PRO A 600 -7.01 19.32 15.48
C PRO A 600 -8.44 19.01 15.90
N VAL A 601 -9.13 18.17 15.14
CA VAL A 601 -10.42 17.61 15.55
C VAL A 601 -10.14 16.27 16.20
N ALA A 602 -10.51 16.15 17.47
CA ALA A 602 -10.58 14.86 18.13
C ALA A 602 -11.78 14.09 17.56
N GLU A 603 -11.52 13.06 16.77
CA GLU A 603 -12.54 12.10 16.37
C GLU A 603 -12.58 11.03 17.46
N LEU A 604 -13.67 11.04 18.24
CA LEU A 604 -13.87 10.10 19.33
C LEU A 604 -14.30 8.75 18.76
N ASP A 605 -13.45 7.73 18.88
CA ASP A 605 -13.80 6.35 18.52
C ASP A 605 -14.72 5.77 19.60
N ASN A 606 -16.02 5.87 19.37
CA ASN A 606 -17.09 5.42 20.27
C ASN A 606 -17.61 4.00 19.98
N ASP A 607 -17.04 3.27 19.03
CA ASP A 607 -17.55 1.94 18.65
C ASP A 607 -16.94 0.84 19.53
N TRP A 608 -17.20 0.92 20.84
CA TRP A 608 -16.67 -0.01 21.84
C TRP A 608 -17.75 -0.69 22.67
N PHE A 609 -17.43 -1.89 23.18
CA PHE A 609 -18.25 -2.51 24.22
C PHE A 609 -18.17 -1.68 25.51
N LEU A 610 -19.31 -1.25 26.06
CA LEU A 610 -19.39 -0.40 27.26
C LEU A 610 -18.65 0.93 27.10
N VAL A 611 -19.25 1.84 26.33
CA VAL A 611 -18.82 3.24 26.26
C VAL A 611 -19.35 3.97 27.50
N PRO A 612 -18.51 4.69 28.24
CA PRO A 612 -18.95 5.64 29.27
C PRO A 612 -19.94 6.65 28.66
N ALA A 613 -21.05 6.93 29.36
CA ALA A 613 -21.94 8.00 28.94
C ALA A 613 -21.19 9.34 28.98
N THR A 614 -21.21 10.08 27.88
CA THR A 614 -20.79 11.48 27.87
C THR A 614 -21.88 12.34 28.50
N GLU A 615 -21.55 13.46 29.15
CA GLU A 615 -22.51 14.32 29.88
C GLU A 615 -23.69 14.85 29.04
N ASP A 616 -23.66 14.67 27.71
CA ASP A 616 -24.71 15.05 26.76
C ASP A 616 -25.72 13.91 26.41
N ASP A 617 -25.63 12.72 27.03
CA ASP A 617 -26.58 11.59 26.89
C ASP A 617 -27.49 11.35 28.12
#